data_AF-A0A656G4T3-F1
#
_entry.id   AF-A0A656G4T3-F1
#
_cell.length_a   1.000
_cell.length_b   1.000
_cell.length_c   1.000
_cell.angle_alpha   90.00
_cell.angle_beta   90.00
_cell.angle_gamma   90.00
#
_symmetry.space_group_name_H-M   'P 1'
#
loop_
_entity.id
_entity.type
_entity.pdbx_description
1 polymer ?
#
loop_
_entity_poly.entity_id
_entity_poly.type
_entity_poly.pdbx_seq_one_letter_code
_entity_poly.pdbx_strand_id
1 'polypeptide(L)'
;MPLEKNRLSRWLGRGEAPPVSQAVPVSSEPGPVGVDLYVLLDDEGRIQSISPQLLARLGIAAPLSAAQRLMNLLLPNSALVIEGVPHDWLGHMLDLDFKSADAHTLHARGWVQAHGKGWLLQLLDISDLMEEASPARSRQQCLRFAGQMAERVRVCNVDRLTAVVTEQLEELAQLWRVPCLALVLPEVSGSGWRVYCQYSAHTAPELW
;
A
#
# COMPACT_ATOMS: atom_id res chain seq x y z
N MET A 1 -43.16 -37.51 7.85
CA MET A 1 -42.79 -37.47 6.42
C MET A 1 -43.99 -36.92 5.66
N PRO A 2 -43.96 -35.80 4.90
CA PRO A 2 -42.82 -35.08 4.28
C PRO A 2 -42.82 -33.54 4.56
N LEU A 3 -41.66 -32.90 4.75
CA LEU A 3 -41.58 -31.44 4.97
C LEU A 3 -40.40 -30.74 4.26
N GLU A 4 -39.86 -31.31 3.19
CA GLU A 4 -38.63 -30.77 2.55
C GLU A 4 -38.82 -30.11 1.18
N LYS A 5 -40.01 -30.18 0.56
CA LYS A 5 -40.19 -29.59 -0.78
C LYS A 5 -40.38 -28.07 -0.82
N ASN A 6 -40.81 -27.44 0.28
CA ASN A 6 -41.19 -26.03 0.27
C ASN A 6 -40.04 -25.05 0.54
N ARG A 7 -38.87 -25.54 0.97
CA ARG A 7 -37.68 -24.69 1.22
C ARG A 7 -36.83 -24.46 -0.02
N LEU A 8 -36.86 -25.39 -0.98
CA LEU A 8 -36.11 -25.28 -2.23
C LEU A 8 -36.77 -24.33 -3.25
N SER A 9 -38.11 -24.24 -3.27
CA SER A 9 -38.83 -23.33 -4.17
C SER A 9 -38.61 -21.85 -3.87
N ARG A 10 -38.25 -21.52 -2.61
CA ARG A 10 -37.97 -20.14 -2.18
C ARG A 10 -36.56 -19.66 -2.56
N TRP A 11 -35.68 -20.57 -2.99
CA TRP A 11 -34.32 -20.25 -3.46
C TRP A 11 -34.24 -20.03 -4.98
N LEU A 12 -35.31 -20.32 -5.73
CA LEU A 12 -35.37 -20.14 -7.19
C LEU A 12 -36.29 -19.00 -7.64
N GLY A 13 -36.61 -18.05 -6.74
CA GLY A 13 -37.23 -16.77 -7.12
C GLY A 13 -38.61 -16.86 -7.78
N ARG A 14 -39.37 -17.94 -7.57
CA ARG A 14 -40.72 -18.07 -8.13
C ARG A 14 -41.73 -18.31 -6.99
N GLY A 15 -42.17 -17.21 -6.39
CA GLY A 15 -43.30 -17.17 -5.47
C GLY A 15 -44.21 -16.01 -5.85
N GLU A 16 -45.45 -16.33 -6.18
CA GLU A 16 -46.53 -15.43 -6.62
C GLU A 16 -46.77 -14.25 -5.66
N ALA A 17 -46.97 -13.06 -6.23
CA ALA A 17 -47.20 -11.81 -5.52
C ALA A 17 -48.70 -11.56 -5.26
N PRO A 18 -49.09 -11.00 -4.10
CA PRO A 18 -50.31 -10.20 -3.97
C PRO A 18 -50.03 -8.71 -4.21
N PRO A 19 -51.04 -7.90 -4.61
CA PRO A 19 -50.79 -6.65 -5.33
C PRO A 19 -50.85 -5.37 -4.45
N VAL A 20 -50.00 -4.42 -4.87
CA VAL A 20 -50.01 -2.93 -4.80
C VAL A 20 -50.10 -2.18 -3.45
N SER A 21 -49.06 -1.38 -3.17
CA SER A 21 -49.23 0.07 -2.96
C SER A 21 -47.97 0.81 -3.40
N GLN A 22 -48.18 1.78 -4.29
CA GLN A 22 -47.17 2.58 -4.95
C GLN A 22 -46.48 3.51 -3.95
N ALA A 23 -45.18 3.31 -3.76
CA ALA A 23 -44.26 4.39 -3.40
C ALA A 23 -43.22 4.47 -4.51
N VAL A 24 -43.02 5.69 -5.00
CA VAL A 24 -42.11 6.06 -6.09
C VAL A 24 -40.76 5.34 -5.94
N PRO A 25 -40.26 4.60 -6.93
CA PRO A 25 -38.94 4.01 -6.82
C PRO A 25 -37.93 5.14 -7.02
N VAL A 26 -37.29 5.55 -5.93
CA VAL A 26 -35.90 6.03 -6.03
C VAL A 26 -35.14 4.87 -6.63
N SER A 27 -34.57 5.09 -7.83
CA SER A 27 -33.73 4.14 -8.53
C SER A 27 -32.58 3.68 -7.62
N SER A 28 -32.79 2.60 -6.88
CA SER A 28 -31.72 1.86 -6.23
C SER A 28 -31.05 1.03 -7.30
N GLU A 29 -29.99 1.59 -7.89
CA GLU A 29 -29.02 0.78 -8.63
C GLU A 29 -28.58 -0.41 -7.75
N PRO A 30 -28.46 -1.61 -8.32
CA PRO A 30 -28.08 -2.79 -7.55
C PRO A 30 -26.71 -2.53 -6.92
N GLY A 31 -26.68 -2.49 -5.58
CA GLY A 31 -25.45 -2.34 -4.82
C GLY A 31 -24.44 -3.41 -5.24
N PRO A 32 -23.14 -3.09 -5.27
CA PRO A 32 -22.11 -4.00 -5.75
C PRO A 32 -22.12 -5.28 -4.91
N VAL A 33 -22.58 -6.37 -5.53
CA VAL A 33 -22.71 -7.67 -4.87
C VAL A 33 -21.32 -8.26 -4.69
N GLY A 34 -20.87 -8.39 -3.43
CA GLY A 34 -19.77 -9.28 -3.05
C GLY A 34 -18.42 -8.65 -2.72
N VAL A 35 -18.26 -7.32 -2.74
CA VAL A 35 -16.99 -6.66 -2.31
C VAL A 35 -17.30 -5.51 -1.37
N ASP A 36 -16.78 -5.59 -0.14
CA ASP A 36 -17.04 -4.61 0.93
C ASP A 36 -16.34 -3.26 0.71
N LEU A 37 -15.25 -3.25 -0.08
CA LEU A 37 -14.46 -2.07 -0.40
C LEU A 37 -14.68 -1.67 -1.88
N TYR A 38 -15.27 -0.51 -2.10
CA TYR A 38 -15.47 0.00 -3.45
C TYR A 38 -15.53 1.52 -3.52
N VAL A 39 -15.31 2.04 -4.73
CA VAL A 39 -15.47 3.46 -5.09
C VAL A 39 -16.26 3.54 -6.40
N LEU A 40 -17.30 4.37 -6.44
CA LEU A 40 -17.97 4.75 -7.68
C LEU A 40 -17.32 6.00 -8.26
N LEU A 41 -17.06 5.98 -9.56
CA LEU A 41 -16.36 7.02 -10.30
C LEU A 41 -17.19 7.50 -11.49
N ASP A 42 -17.03 8.78 -11.86
CA ASP A 42 -17.43 9.29 -13.17
C ASP A 42 -16.39 8.96 -14.26
N ASP A 43 -16.67 9.37 -15.49
CA ASP A 43 -15.79 9.13 -16.64
C ASP A 43 -14.44 9.86 -16.53
N GLU A 44 -14.31 10.86 -15.66
CA GLU A 44 -13.07 11.60 -15.41
C GLU A 44 -12.26 11.06 -14.21
N GLY A 45 -12.75 10.01 -13.55
CA GLY A 45 -12.13 9.41 -12.36
C GLY A 45 -12.35 10.21 -11.07
N ARG A 46 -13.43 10.98 -11.00
CA ARG A 46 -13.88 11.66 -9.78
C ARG A 46 -14.82 10.76 -8.99
N ILE A 47 -14.72 10.88 -7.68
CA ILE A 47 -15.45 10.06 -6.74
C ILE A 47 -16.90 10.53 -6.66
N GLN A 48 -17.83 9.64 -7.03
CA GLN A 48 -19.26 9.80 -6.84
C GLN A 48 -19.71 9.25 -5.49
N SER A 49 -19.17 8.09 -5.08
CA SER A 49 -19.43 7.49 -3.78
C SER A 49 -18.28 6.57 -3.35
N ILE A 50 -18.19 6.32 -2.04
CA ILE A 50 -17.25 5.36 -1.45
C ILE A 50 -18.02 4.44 -0.51
N SER A 51 -17.63 3.17 -0.46
CA SER A 51 -18.19 2.23 0.50
C SER A 51 -17.95 2.69 1.95
N PRO A 52 -18.93 2.52 2.87
CA PRO A 52 -18.73 2.88 4.28
C PRO A 52 -17.56 2.17 4.92
N GLN A 53 -17.30 0.92 4.50
CA GLN A 53 -16.18 0.12 4.99
C GLN A 53 -14.83 0.71 4.55
N LEU A 54 -14.71 1.21 3.31
CA LEU A 54 -13.48 1.88 2.88
C LEU A 54 -13.28 3.19 3.63
N LEU A 55 -14.31 4.01 3.82
CA LEU A 55 -14.21 5.24 4.63
C LEU A 55 -13.75 4.95 6.07
N ALA A 56 -14.30 3.90 6.70
CA ALA A 56 -13.89 3.48 8.03
C ALA A 56 -12.42 3.06 8.09
N ARG A 57 -11.94 2.32 7.07
CA ARG A 57 -10.52 1.90 6.98
C ARG A 57 -9.56 3.06 6.72
N LEU A 58 -10.00 4.09 5.99
CA LEU A 58 -9.18 5.29 5.73
C LEU A 58 -9.21 6.30 6.89
N GLY A 59 -10.05 6.09 7.90
CA GLY A 59 -10.23 7.02 9.02
C GLY A 59 -10.77 8.40 8.59
N ILE A 60 -11.47 8.48 7.46
CA ILE A 60 -12.00 9.73 6.92
C ILE A 60 -13.35 10.02 7.59
N ALA A 61 -13.36 10.95 8.55
CA ALA A 61 -14.55 11.34 9.30
C ALA A 61 -15.36 12.48 8.63
N ALA A 62 -14.75 13.24 7.73
CA ALA A 62 -15.40 14.36 7.03
C ALA A 62 -16.01 13.89 5.70
N PRO A 63 -17.13 14.49 5.25
CA PRO A 63 -17.64 14.22 3.91
C PRO A 63 -16.56 14.61 2.89
N LEU A 64 -16.15 13.65 2.07
CA LEU A 64 -15.29 13.94 0.93
C LEU A 64 -15.95 15.02 0.09
N SER A 65 -15.16 16.00 -0.34
CA SER A 65 -15.65 17.03 -1.25
C SER A 65 -16.22 16.34 -2.48
N ALA A 66 -17.49 16.65 -2.80
CA ALA A 66 -18.15 16.10 -3.97
C ALA A 66 -17.26 16.35 -5.20
N ALA A 67 -16.99 15.30 -5.97
CA ALA A 67 -16.18 15.35 -7.20
C ALA A 67 -14.65 15.50 -7.03
N GLN A 68 -14.07 15.16 -5.87
CA GLN A 68 -12.62 14.98 -5.74
C GLN A 68 -12.13 13.81 -6.61
N ARG A 69 -10.96 13.95 -7.26
CA ARG A 69 -10.36 12.86 -8.04
C ARG A 69 -9.81 11.76 -7.14
N LEU A 70 -9.92 10.50 -7.59
CA LEU A 70 -9.42 9.32 -6.86
C LEU A 70 -7.95 9.45 -6.45
N MET A 71 -7.10 9.96 -7.33
CA MET A 71 -5.66 10.17 -7.09
C MET A 71 -5.34 10.98 -5.83
N ASN A 72 -6.25 11.84 -5.38
CA ASN A 72 -6.01 12.65 -4.19
C ASN A 72 -6.10 11.82 -2.89
N LEU A 73 -6.75 10.66 -2.92
CA LEU A 73 -6.79 9.70 -1.81
C LEU A 73 -5.58 8.76 -1.80
N LEU A 74 -4.78 8.73 -2.86
CA LEU A 74 -3.67 7.79 -3.03
C LEU A 74 -2.33 8.42 -2.65
N LEU A 75 -1.35 7.55 -2.31
CA LEU A 75 0.06 7.92 -2.27
C LEU A 75 0.59 8.24 -3.68
N PRO A 76 1.66 9.04 -3.81
CA PRO A 76 2.16 9.51 -5.11
C PRO A 76 2.43 8.40 -6.13
N ASN A 77 3.03 7.27 -5.71
CA ASN A 77 3.34 6.17 -6.63
C ASN A 77 2.06 5.52 -7.19
N SER A 78 1.04 5.36 -6.37
CA SER A 78 -0.25 4.80 -6.79
C SER A 78 -1.07 5.78 -7.61
N ALA A 79 -0.89 7.09 -7.41
CA ALA A 79 -1.50 8.11 -8.26
C ALA A 79 -1.02 8.02 -9.73
N LEU A 80 0.22 7.58 -9.96
CA LEU A 80 0.75 7.34 -11.32
C LEU A 80 0.12 6.11 -11.99
N VAL A 81 -0.23 5.08 -11.21
CA VAL A 81 -0.89 3.86 -11.73
C VAL A 81 -2.26 4.17 -12.33
N ILE A 82 -2.92 5.20 -11.81
CA ILE A 82 -4.24 5.67 -12.28
C ILE A 82 -4.14 7.01 -13.03
N GLU A 83 -3.02 7.26 -13.68
CA GLU A 83 -2.87 8.41 -14.58
C GLU A 83 -3.73 8.15 -15.84
N GLY A 84 -4.83 8.90 -16.00
CA GLY A 84 -5.79 8.71 -17.10
C GLY A 84 -7.24 8.83 -16.64
N VAL A 85 -8.14 8.13 -17.35
CA VAL A 85 -9.55 7.99 -17.01
C VAL A 85 -9.91 6.52 -16.73
N PRO A 86 -11.02 6.22 -16.02
CA PRO A 86 -11.39 4.84 -15.69
C PRO A 86 -11.51 3.90 -16.88
N HIS A 87 -11.83 4.42 -18.07
CA HIS A 87 -11.83 3.65 -19.30
C HIS A 87 -10.47 3.03 -19.63
N ASP A 88 -9.38 3.77 -19.37
CA ASP A 88 -8.00 3.31 -19.62
C ASP A 88 -7.57 2.21 -18.65
N TRP A 89 -8.25 2.09 -17.51
CA TRP A 89 -7.94 1.13 -16.45
C TRP A 89 -8.69 -0.19 -16.62
N LEU A 90 -9.64 -0.26 -17.57
CA LEU A 90 -10.48 -1.42 -17.80
C LEU A 90 -9.62 -2.65 -18.16
N GLY A 91 -9.85 -3.75 -17.45
CA GLY A 91 -9.11 -5.00 -17.67
C GLY A 91 -7.71 -5.04 -17.02
N HIS A 92 -7.27 -3.96 -16.38
CA HIS A 92 -6.04 -3.91 -15.61
C HIS A 92 -6.29 -4.16 -14.13
N MET A 93 -5.37 -4.89 -13.50
CA MET A 93 -5.29 -4.96 -12.04
C MET A 93 -4.48 -3.77 -11.55
N LEU A 94 -5.03 -3.02 -10.60
CA LEU A 94 -4.43 -1.80 -10.06
C LEU A 94 -3.92 -2.08 -8.65
N ASP A 95 -2.63 -1.87 -8.41
CA ASP A 95 -2.08 -1.86 -7.05
C ASP A 95 -2.13 -0.42 -6.53
N LEU A 96 -2.89 -0.20 -5.46
CA LEU A 96 -3.26 1.12 -4.95
C LEU A 96 -2.97 1.23 -3.45
N ASP A 97 -2.21 2.26 -3.10
CA ASP A 97 -1.86 2.63 -1.74
C ASP A 97 -2.66 3.87 -1.34
N PHE A 98 -3.61 3.71 -0.42
CA PHE A 98 -4.43 4.82 0.08
C PHE A 98 -3.81 5.46 1.33
N LYS A 99 -3.96 6.78 1.42
CA LYS A 99 -3.63 7.57 2.61
C LYS A 99 -4.69 7.31 3.69
N SER A 100 -4.27 6.86 4.87
CA SER A 100 -5.15 6.75 6.04
C SER A 100 -4.86 7.85 7.07
N ALA A 101 -5.86 8.20 7.88
CA ALA A 101 -5.76 9.24 8.92
C ALA A 101 -4.82 8.87 10.09
N ASP A 102 -4.60 7.58 10.32
CA ASP A 102 -3.75 7.02 11.38
C ASP A 102 -2.27 6.89 10.97
N ALA A 103 -1.86 7.55 9.88
CA ALA A 103 -0.53 7.47 9.27
C ALA A 103 -0.15 6.06 8.75
N HIS A 104 -1.07 5.09 8.79
CA HIS A 104 -0.90 3.83 8.09
C HIS A 104 -1.27 3.96 6.61
N THR A 105 -0.78 3.05 5.79
CA THR A 105 -1.13 2.95 4.38
C THR A 105 -2.04 1.75 4.20
N LEU A 106 -3.23 1.96 3.63
CA LEU A 106 -4.07 0.85 3.21
C LEU A 106 -3.57 0.39 1.84
N HIS A 107 -2.99 -0.81 1.80
CA HIS A 107 -2.57 -1.45 0.56
C HIS A 107 -3.76 -2.21 -0.02
N ALA A 108 -4.20 -1.84 -1.21
CA ALA A 108 -5.33 -2.46 -1.86
C ALA A 108 -5.01 -2.84 -3.30
N ARG A 109 -5.55 -3.97 -3.74
CA ARG A 109 -5.56 -4.36 -5.15
C ARG A 109 -6.95 -4.19 -5.71
N GLY A 110 -7.08 -3.43 -6.79
CA GLY A 110 -8.36 -3.09 -7.38
C GLY A 110 -8.50 -3.46 -8.84
N TRP A 111 -9.74 -3.46 -9.30
CA TRP A 111 -10.09 -3.57 -10.71
C TRP A 111 -11.33 -2.73 -11.00
N VAL A 112 -11.40 -2.23 -12.22
CA VAL A 112 -12.48 -1.35 -12.68
C VAL A 112 -13.42 -2.12 -13.57
N GLN A 113 -14.71 -1.85 -13.42
CA GLN A 113 -15.76 -2.33 -14.32
C GLN A 113 -16.79 -1.23 -14.58
N ALA A 114 -17.44 -1.29 -15.75
CA ALA A 114 -18.55 -0.39 -16.05
C ALA A 114 -19.73 -0.65 -15.10
N HIS A 115 -20.33 0.41 -14.58
CA HIS A 115 -21.47 0.33 -13.67
C HIS A 115 -22.45 1.48 -13.94
N GLY A 116 -23.59 1.16 -14.55
CA GLY A 116 -24.58 2.16 -14.94
C GLY A 116 -23.98 3.18 -15.92
N LYS A 117 -23.99 4.46 -15.53
CA LYS A 117 -23.39 5.57 -16.29
C LYS A 117 -21.98 5.95 -15.83
N GLY A 118 -21.37 5.15 -14.98
CA GLY A 118 -20.03 5.41 -14.46
C GLY A 118 -19.25 4.13 -14.30
N TRP A 119 -18.32 4.16 -13.35
CA TRP A 119 -17.34 3.11 -13.13
C TRP A 119 -17.35 2.67 -11.69
N LEU A 120 -17.22 1.37 -11.48
CA LEU A 120 -17.07 0.76 -10.17
C LEU A 120 -15.65 0.24 -10.05
N LEU A 121 -14.87 0.86 -9.16
CA LEU A 121 -13.59 0.35 -8.70
C LEU A 121 -13.85 -0.54 -7.47
N GLN A 122 -13.66 -1.84 -7.63
CA GLN A 122 -13.70 -2.79 -6.52
C GLN A 122 -12.29 -2.96 -5.96
N LEU A 123 -12.18 -3.11 -4.65
CA LEU A 123 -10.91 -3.17 -3.94
C LEU A 123 -10.84 -4.42 -3.05
N LEU A 124 -9.66 -5.02 -3.01
CA LEU A 124 -9.28 -6.05 -2.06
C LEU A 124 -8.17 -5.50 -1.17
N ASP A 125 -8.38 -5.50 0.14
CA ASP A 125 -7.33 -5.16 1.10
C ASP A 125 -6.28 -6.28 1.13
N ILE A 126 -5.02 -5.88 0.95
CA ILE A 126 -3.83 -6.76 0.97
C ILE A 126 -2.77 -6.24 1.97
N SER A 127 -3.19 -5.41 2.93
CA SER A 127 -2.28 -4.78 3.89
C SER A 127 -1.59 -5.82 4.76
N ASP A 128 -2.29 -6.87 5.18
CA ASP A 128 -1.73 -8.00 5.93
C ASP A 128 -0.61 -8.71 5.16
N LEU A 129 -0.84 -9.02 3.89
CA LEU A 129 0.15 -9.64 3.01
C LEU A 129 1.40 -8.75 2.86
N MET A 130 1.23 -7.43 2.81
CA MET A 130 2.33 -6.48 2.70
C MET A 130 3.09 -6.30 4.01
N GLU A 131 2.37 -6.27 5.13
CA GLU A 131 2.95 -6.23 6.47
C GLU A 131 3.74 -7.51 6.78
N GLU A 132 3.25 -8.69 6.42
CA GLU A 132 3.94 -9.97 6.63
C GLU A 132 5.18 -10.12 5.73
N ALA A 133 5.12 -9.62 4.49
CA ALA A 133 6.26 -9.63 3.58
C ALA A 133 7.40 -8.68 4.03
N SER A 134 7.08 -7.63 4.78
CA SER A 134 8.02 -6.57 5.17
C SER A 134 9.17 -7.02 6.09
N PRO A 135 8.94 -7.65 7.27
CA PRO A 135 10.01 -8.03 8.18
C PRO A 135 10.86 -9.19 7.64
N ALA A 136 10.25 -10.16 6.94
CA ALA A 136 10.98 -11.25 6.30
C ALA A 136 11.90 -10.74 5.20
N ARG A 137 11.41 -9.83 4.35
CA ARG A 137 12.20 -9.20 3.28
C ARG A 137 13.30 -8.30 3.84
N SER A 138 13.00 -7.49 4.85
CA SER A 138 13.97 -6.64 5.54
C SER A 138 15.09 -7.47 6.18
N ARG A 139 14.73 -8.55 6.88
CA ARG A 139 15.71 -9.50 7.46
C ARG A 139 16.57 -10.15 6.39
N GLN A 140 15.97 -10.63 5.30
CA GLN A 140 16.72 -11.23 4.18
C GLN A 140 17.67 -10.23 3.52
N GLN A 141 17.24 -8.97 3.35
CA GLN A 141 18.08 -7.91 2.80
C GLN A 141 19.26 -7.58 3.73
N CYS A 142 19.00 -7.47 5.04
CA CYS A 142 20.02 -7.27 6.06
C CYS A 142 21.04 -8.41 6.07
N LEU A 143 20.58 -9.67 6.07
CA LEU A 143 21.47 -10.84 6.05
C LEU A 143 22.31 -10.93 4.77
N ARG A 144 21.71 -10.63 3.60
CA ARG A 144 22.46 -10.60 2.34
C ARG A 144 23.52 -9.52 2.35
N PHE A 145 23.19 -8.31 2.82
CA PHE A 145 24.14 -7.21 2.90
C PHE A 145 25.27 -7.51 3.90
N ALA A 146 24.95 -8.03 5.08
CA ALA A 146 25.95 -8.45 6.07
C ALA A 146 26.90 -9.51 5.51
N GLY A 147 26.37 -10.49 4.74
CA GLY A 147 27.19 -11.48 4.06
C GLY A 147 28.14 -10.88 3.01
N GLN A 148 27.67 -9.91 2.22
CA GLN A 148 28.48 -9.21 1.22
C GLN A 148 29.59 -8.37 1.88
N MET A 149 29.27 -7.63 2.95
CA MET A 149 30.25 -6.87 3.72
C MET A 149 31.33 -7.80 4.28
N ALA A 150 30.93 -8.91 4.91
CA ALA A 150 31.85 -9.88 5.50
C ALA A 150 32.79 -10.47 4.44
N GLU A 151 32.28 -10.81 3.26
CA GLU A 151 33.10 -11.37 2.18
C GLU A 151 34.08 -10.33 1.62
N ARG A 152 33.63 -9.08 1.41
CA ARG A 152 34.51 -7.99 0.94
C ARG A 152 35.63 -7.70 1.94
N VAL A 153 35.34 -7.70 3.24
CA VAL A 153 36.38 -7.56 4.28
C VAL A 153 37.33 -8.76 4.30
N ARG A 154 36.81 -9.99 4.16
CA ARG A 154 37.60 -11.24 4.19
C ARG A 154 38.62 -11.33 3.05
N VAL A 155 38.28 -10.84 1.87
CA VAL A 155 39.11 -10.90 0.65
C VAL A 155 40.01 -9.66 0.52
N CYS A 156 39.77 -8.62 1.31
CA CYS A 156 40.52 -7.37 1.26
C CYS A 156 41.92 -7.50 1.91
N ASN A 157 42.93 -6.89 1.29
CA ASN A 157 44.22 -6.66 1.95
C ASN A 157 44.07 -5.54 2.99
N VAL A 158 44.87 -5.57 4.06
CA VAL A 158 44.89 -4.59 5.15
C VAL A 158 45.03 -3.16 4.63
N ASP A 159 45.87 -2.95 3.61
CA ASP A 159 46.10 -1.62 3.00
C ASP A 159 44.84 -1.02 2.35
N ARG A 160 43.88 -1.86 1.95
CA ARG A 160 42.62 -1.44 1.32
C ARG A 160 41.43 -1.47 2.29
N LEU A 161 41.64 -1.96 3.53
CA LEU A 161 40.54 -2.21 4.47
C LEU A 161 39.75 -0.94 4.77
N THR A 162 40.43 0.18 5.01
CA THR A 162 39.78 1.48 5.25
C THR A 162 38.93 1.91 4.05
N ALA A 163 39.44 1.79 2.83
CA ALA A 163 38.70 2.16 1.62
C ALA A 163 37.45 1.29 1.43
N VAL A 164 37.59 -0.03 1.56
CA VAL A 164 36.48 -0.99 1.43
C VAL A 164 35.41 -0.73 2.49
N VAL A 165 35.80 -0.48 3.75
CA VAL A 165 34.86 -0.18 4.84
C VAL A 165 34.12 1.13 4.59
N THR A 166 34.80 2.19 4.11
CA THR A 166 34.15 3.46 3.76
C THR A 166 33.11 3.27 2.64
N GLU A 167 33.45 2.52 1.59
CA GLU A 167 32.49 2.15 0.53
C GLU A 167 31.29 1.38 1.10
N GLN A 168 31.51 0.46 2.06
CA GLN A 168 30.39 -0.25 2.71
C GLN A 168 29.51 0.68 3.54
N LEU A 169 30.10 1.68 4.22
CA LEU A 169 29.34 2.66 5.00
C LEU A 169 28.48 3.55 4.10
N GLU A 170 28.97 3.89 2.90
CA GLU A 170 28.18 4.60 1.89
C GLU A 170 26.99 3.77 1.41
N GLU A 171 27.22 2.51 1.00
CA GLU A 171 26.15 1.60 0.56
C GLU A 171 25.10 1.40 1.67
N LEU A 172 25.55 1.28 2.93
CA LEU A 172 24.68 1.15 4.09
C LEU A 172 23.87 2.42 4.36
N ALA A 173 24.48 3.59 4.23
CA ALA A 173 23.81 4.87 4.40
C ALA A 173 22.72 5.08 3.34
N GLN A 174 23.00 4.69 2.09
CA GLN A 174 22.03 4.71 0.99
C GLN A 174 20.87 3.73 1.24
N LEU A 175 21.16 2.52 1.71
CA LEU A 175 20.17 1.50 2.04
C LEU A 175 19.22 1.97 3.16
N TRP A 176 19.76 2.58 4.21
CA TRP A 176 18.99 3.07 5.36
C TRP A 176 18.44 4.48 5.18
N ARG A 177 18.78 5.16 4.07
CA ARG A 177 18.41 6.55 3.79
C ARG A 177 18.81 7.51 4.92
N VAL A 178 20.00 7.30 5.49
CA VAL A 178 20.57 8.18 6.52
C VAL A 178 21.67 9.05 5.90
N PRO A 179 21.83 10.32 6.35
CA PRO A 179 22.72 11.26 5.69
C PRO A 179 24.21 10.99 5.96
N CYS A 180 24.54 10.29 7.06
CA CYS A 180 25.91 10.00 7.46
C CYS A 180 25.96 8.77 8.38
N LEU A 181 27.09 8.05 8.38
CA LEU A 181 27.38 6.89 9.21
C LEU A 181 28.86 6.86 9.59
N ALA A 182 29.18 6.47 10.82
CA ALA A 182 30.55 6.27 11.28
C ALA A 182 30.73 4.89 11.92
N LEU A 183 31.85 4.23 11.61
CA LEU A 183 32.31 3.06 12.32
C LEU A 183 33.31 3.50 13.39
N VAL A 184 32.99 3.17 14.64
CA VAL A 184 33.78 3.57 15.80
C VAL A 184 34.38 2.33 16.45
N LEU A 185 35.67 2.39 16.78
CA LEU A 185 36.39 1.30 17.42
C LEU A 185 36.82 1.72 18.83
N PRO A 186 36.90 0.78 19.79
CA PRO A 186 37.49 1.08 21.09
C PRO A 186 38.97 1.49 20.93
N GLU A 187 39.42 2.45 21.72
CA GLU A 187 40.83 2.78 21.75
C GLU A 187 41.67 1.66 22.38
N VAL A 188 42.91 1.52 21.90
CA VAL A 188 43.88 0.55 22.42
C VAL A 188 44.27 0.86 23.89
N SER A 189 44.16 2.13 24.28
CA SER A 189 44.36 2.63 25.65
C SER A 189 43.31 2.13 26.65
N GLY A 190 42.19 1.58 26.17
CA GLY A 190 41.06 1.14 27.00
C GLY A 190 40.16 2.27 27.49
N SER A 191 40.47 3.53 27.19
CA SER A 191 39.69 4.70 27.59
C SER A 191 39.27 5.51 26.37
N GLY A 192 38.13 5.15 25.78
CA GLY A 192 37.49 5.95 24.74
C GLY A 192 37.18 5.19 23.46
N TRP A 193 36.64 5.93 22.51
CA TRP A 193 36.18 5.46 21.22
C TRP A 193 36.81 6.34 20.14
N ARG A 194 37.35 5.73 19.08
CA ARG A 194 37.91 6.44 17.93
C ARG A 194 37.09 6.18 16.68
N VAL A 195 36.79 7.21 15.91
CA VAL A 195 36.20 7.05 14.58
C VAL A 195 37.24 6.39 13.68
N TYR A 196 36.92 5.22 13.17
CA TYR A 196 37.80 4.46 12.27
C TYR A 196 37.54 4.82 10.81
N CYS A 197 36.27 4.87 10.40
CA CYS A 197 35.82 5.29 9.08
C CYS A 197 34.49 6.02 9.20
N GLN A 198 34.23 6.94 8.28
CA GLN A 198 32.94 7.61 8.20
C GLN A 198 32.53 7.84 6.74
N TYR A 199 31.24 7.80 6.51
CA TYR A 199 30.58 8.32 5.32
C TYR A 199 29.71 9.51 5.72
N SER A 200 29.80 10.59 4.96
CA SER A 200 28.98 11.78 5.15
C SER A 200 28.55 12.30 3.78
N ALA A 201 27.24 12.41 3.56
CA ALA A 201 26.72 13.04 2.35
C ALA A 201 27.04 14.53 2.34
N HIS A 202 27.08 15.15 1.16
CA HIS A 202 27.41 16.57 0.97
C HIS A 202 26.54 17.54 1.79
N THR A 203 25.33 17.14 2.16
CA THR A 203 24.38 17.94 2.95
C THR A 203 24.22 17.45 4.38
N ALA A 204 25.05 16.52 4.84
CA ALA A 204 24.95 15.97 6.18
C ALA A 204 25.47 16.95 7.24
N PRO A 205 24.86 16.98 8.44
CA PRO A 205 25.39 17.77 9.55
C PRO A 205 26.76 17.23 9.99
N GLU A 206 27.67 18.10 10.40
CA GLU A 206 28.92 17.70 11.05
C GLU A 206 28.62 17.21 12.46
N LEU A 207 28.74 15.89 12.67
CA LEU A 207 28.40 15.23 13.93
C LEU A 207 29.64 14.71 14.70
N TRP A 208 30.80 14.59 14.04
CA TRP A 208 32.00 13.93 14.58
C TRP A 208 33.28 14.63 14.14
#